data_AF-A0A7X2D7S2-F1
#
_entry.id   AF-A0A7X2D7S2-F1
#
_cell.length_a   1.000
_cell.length_b   1.000
_cell.length_c   1.000
_cell.angle_alpha   90.00
_cell.angle_beta   90.00
_cell.angle_gamma   90.00
#
_symmetry.space_group_name_H-M   'P 1'
#
loop_
_entity.id
_entity.type
_entity.pdbx_description
1 polymer ?
#
loop_
_entity_poly.entity_id
_entity_poly.type
_entity_poly.pdbx_seq_one_letter_code
_entity_poly.pdbx_strand_id
1 'polypeptide(L)'
;MKNYNKFWIVFSLIVVFAAGFMGGILFEKHLIDKKVEKRVKRRSSVRFPSLEIMAIELSLTPEQEEQIREIFKNNEERFKKLRKNIDDRLSSIRSQLKNEIKNVLTDEQVLKFEAMIEKYISQRKKHPRNHRKDKGEKR
;
A
#
# COMPACT_ATOMS: atom_id res chain seq x y z
N MET A 1 -52.47 -18.95 -22.45
CA MET A 1 -52.75 -18.09 -21.27
C MET A 1 -51.59 -17.13 -21.11
N LYS A 2 -51.84 -15.81 -21.18
CA LYS A 2 -50.80 -14.77 -21.27
C LYS A 2 -49.84 -14.79 -20.07
N ASN A 3 -48.56 -15.02 -20.36
CA ASN A 3 -47.45 -15.14 -19.40
C ASN A 3 -47.08 -13.81 -18.70
N TYR A 4 -47.88 -12.75 -18.92
CA TYR A 4 -47.65 -11.39 -18.45
C TYR A 4 -47.42 -11.33 -16.93
N ASN A 5 -48.15 -12.15 -16.16
CA ASN A 5 -48.02 -12.16 -14.70
C ASN A 5 -46.68 -12.75 -14.24
N LYS A 6 -46.17 -13.79 -14.92
CA LYS A 6 -44.84 -14.35 -14.61
C LYS A 6 -43.72 -13.38 -14.97
N PHE A 7 -43.86 -12.66 -16.08
CA PHE A 7 -42.89 -11.64 -16.48
C PHE A 7 -42.84 -10.47 -15.49
N TRP A 8 -44.00 -10.00 -15.03
CA TRP A 8 -44.08 -8.93 -14.04
C TRP A 8 -43.52 -9.33 -12.66
N ILE A 9 -43.73 -10.58 -12.24
CA ILE A 9 -43.16 -11.12 -10.98
C ILE A 9 -41.63 -11.17 -11.05
N VAL A 10 -41.07 -11.70 -12.15
CA VAL A 10 -39.61 -11.79 -12.35
C VAL A 10 -39.00 -10.39 -12.45
N PHE A 11 -39.66 -9.46 -13.14
CA PHE A 11 -39.22 -8.07 -13.24
C PHE A 11 -39.21 -7.39 -11.86
N SER A 12 -40.27 -7.55 -11.06
CA SER A 12 -40.33 -7.06 -9.68
C SER A 12 -39.19 -7.58 -8.81
N LEU A 13 -38.88 -8.88 -8.90
CA LEU A 13 -37.78 -9.50 -8.16
C LEU A 13 -36.42 -8.90 -8.52
N ILE A 14 -36.17 -8.66 -9.82
CA ILE A 14 -34.93 -8.04 -10.30
C ILE A 14 -34.80 -6.60 -9.78
N VAL A 15 -35.89 -5.83 -9.77
CA VAL A 15 -35.89 -4.44 -9.28
C VAL A 15 -35.60 -4.37 -7.78
N VAL A 16 -36.22 -5.23 -6.97
CA VAL A 16 -35.98 -5.26 -5.52
C VAL A 16 -34.55 -5.70 -5.21
N PHE A 17 -34.02 -6.68 -5.95
CA PHE A 17 -32.64 -7.14 -5.79
C PHE A 17 -31.63 -6.04 -6.17
N ALA A 18 -31.86 -5.34 -7.29
CA ALA A 18 -31.02 -4.23 -7.73
C ALA A 18 -31.05 -3.06 -6.73
N ALA A 19 -32.22 -2.74 -6.16
CA ALA A 19 -32.37 -1.71 -5.14
C ALA A 19 -31.64 -2.08 -3.84
N GLY A 20 -31.75 -3.33 -3.39
CA GLY A 20 -31.01 -3.83 -2.22
C GLY A 20 -29.49 -3.82 -2.43
N PHE A 21 -29.03 -4.21 -3.63
CA PHE A 21 -27.61 -4.19 -3.98
C PHE A 21 -27.05 -2.77 -4.04
N MET A 22 -27.78 -1.83 -4.65
CA MET A 22 -27.39 -0.42 -4.72
C MET A 22 -27.38 0.23 -3.31
N GLY A 23 -28.34 -0.12 -2.46
CA GLY A 23 -28.40 0.31 -1.06
C GLY A 23 -27.24 -0.20 -0.22
N GLY A 24 -26.86 -1.48 -0.38
CA GLY A 24 -25.70 -2.07 0.30
C GLY A 24 -24.38 -1.39 -0.06
N ILE A 25 -24.15 -1.11 -1.34
CA ILE A 25 -22.94 -0.42 -1.82
C ILE A 25 -22.85 1.00 -1.25
N LEU A 26 -23.96 1.74 -1.21
CA LEU A 26 -23.99 3.10 -0.65
C LEU A 26 -23.76 3.11 0.88
N PHE A 27 -24.27 2.10 1.60
CA PHE A 27 -24.11 1.97 3.05
C PHE A 27 -22.64 1.71 3.45
N GLU A 28 -21.97 0.81 2.74
CA GLU A 28 -20.56 0.48 2.96
C GLU A 28 -19.66 1.69 2.71
N LYS A 29 -19.95 2.49 1.68
CA LYS A 29 -19.12 3.61 1.24
C LYS A 29 -19.29 4.90 2.06
N HIS A 30 -20.33 5.02 2.90
CA HIS A 30 -20.56 6.24 3.71
C HIS A 30 -20.34 6.07 5.20
N LEU A 31 -20.45 4.85 5.75
CA LEU A 31 -20.35 4.62 7.19
C LEU A 31 -19.04 3.94 7.63
N ILE A 32 -18.37 3.18 6.76
CA ILE A 32 -17.23 2.33 7.14
C ILE A 32 -15.87 3.04 6.93
N ASP A 33 -15.77 3.96 5.97
CA ASP A 33 -14.52 4.65 5.63
C ASP A 33 -13.93 5.49 6.78
N LYS A 34 -14.75 6.05 7.67
CA LYS A 34 -14.25 6.91 8.77
C LYS A 34 -13.57 6.16 9.93
N LYS A 35 -13.79 4.85 10.09
CA LYS A 35 -13.27 4.10 11.26
C LYS A 35 -12.05 3.24 10.95
N VAL A 36 -11.82 2.84 9.70
CA VAL A 36 -10.69 1.96 9.34
C VAL A 36 -9.39 2.74 9.09
N GLU A 37 -9.46 3.97 8.57
CA GLU A 37 -8.25 4.76 8.29
C GLU A 37 -7.43 5.15 9.54
N LYS A 38 -8.06 5.26 10.71
CA LYS A 38 -7.37 5.72 11.93
C LYS A 38 -6.58 4.66 12.68
N ARG A 39 -6.75 3.36 12.38
CA ARG A 39 -6.01 2.28 13.09
C ARG A 39 -4.66 1.92 12.47
N VAL A 40 -4.32 2.45 11.30
CA VAL A 40 -2.96 2.38 10.75
C VAL A 40 -2.14 3.57 11.25
N LYS A 41 -2.25 3.92 12.54
CA LYS A 41 -1.26 4.78 13.19
C LYS A 41 0.05 4.02 13.21
N ARG A 42 0.89 4.34 12.22
CA ARG A 42 2.36 4.22 12.16
C ARG A 42 2.92 3.49 13.38
N ARG A 43 3.36 2.23 13.21
CA ARG A 43 4.42 1.69 14.08
C ARG A 43 5.52 2.75 14.07
N SER A 44 5.73 3.44 15.19
CA SER A 44 6.83 4.38 15.33
C SER A 44 8.10 3.57 15.14
N SER A 45 8.71 3.67 13.95
CA SER A 45 10.08 3.25 13.80
C SER A 45 10.87 4.01 14.86
N VAL A 46 11.48 3.29 15.79
CA VAL A 46 12.37 3.88 16.80
C VAL A 46 13.38 4.74 16.05
N ARG A 47 13.24 6.05 16.17
CA ARG A 47 14.11 6.99 15.46
C ARG A 47 15.27 7.27 16.40
N PHE A 48 16.46 6.86 16.01
CA PHE A 48 17.66 7.25 16.76
C PHE A 48 17.79 8.78 16.76
N PRO A 49 18.30 9.37 17.85
CA PRO A 49 18.64 10.79 17.88
C PRO A 49 19.66 11.13 16.77
N SER A 50 19.68 12.39 16.32
CA SER A 50 20.70 12.86 15.38
C SER A 50 22.07 12.92 16.07
N LEU A 51 23.14 12.87 15.27
CA LEU A 51 24.52 13.00 15.79
C LEU A 51 24.70 14.29 16.60
N GLU A 52 24.11 15.39 16.18
CA GLU A 52 24.13 16.67 16.89
C GLU A 52 23.51 16.58 18.30
N ILE A 53 22.37 15.89 18.42
CA ILE A 53 21.71 15.69 19.73
C ILE A 53 22.61 14.81 20.62
N MET A 54 23.18 13.74 20.08
CA MET A 54 24.10 12.88 20.82
C MET A 54 25.38 13.62 21.23
N ALA A 55 25.92 14.48 20.38
CA ALA A 55 27.11 15.28 20.68
C ALA A 55 26.88 16.19 21.88
N ILE A 56 25.72 16.86 21.92
CA ILE A 56 25.35 17.74 23.03
C ILE A 56 25.03 16.94 24.30
N GLU A 57 24.11 15.97 24.22
CA GLU A 57 23.61 15.25 25.40
C GLU A 57 24.67 14.34 26.04
N LEU A 58 25.59 13.80 25.24
CA LEU A 58 26.65 12.91 25.72
C LEU A 58 27.99 13.64 25.90
N SER A 59 28.07 14.94 25.57
CA SER A 59 29.30 15.73 25.61
C SER A 59 30.45 15.03 24.87
N LEU A 60 30.19 14.62 23.62
CA LEU A 60 31.15 13.86 22.83
C LEU A 60 32.40 14.68 22.53
N THR A 61 33.56 14.03 22.57
CA THR A 61 34.79 14.63 22.04
C THR A 61 34.76 14.65 20.50
N PRO A 62 35.55 15.51 19.83
CA PRO A 62 35.63 15.55 18.38
C PRO A 62 36.00 14.18 17.76
N GLU A 63 36.85 13.42 18.45
CA GLU A 63 37.24 12.08 18.02
C GLU A 63 36.06 11.08 18.12
N GLN A 64 35.29 11.14 19.21
CA GLN A 64 34.10 10.30 19.38
C GLN A 64 33.00 10.65 18.37
N GLU A 65 32.80 11.93 18.08
CA GLU A 65 31.83 12.36 17.08
C GLU A 65 32.17 11.81 15.69
N GLU A 66 33.45 11.84 15.30
CA GLU A 66 33.90 11.32 14.01
C GLU A 66 33.76 9.80 13.91
N GLN A 67 34.08 9.07 14.99
CA GLN A 67 33.87 7.61 15.05
C GLN A 67 32.38 7.26 14.90
N ILE A 68 31.49 7.98 15.59
CA ILE A 68 30.04 7.75 15.49
C ILE A 68 29.51 8.11 14.10
N ARG A 69 30.03 9.19 13.48
CA ARG A 69 29.72 9.56 12.10
C ARG A 69 30.07 8.43 11.13
N GLU A 70 31.24 7.83 11.29
CA GLU A 70 31.68 6.70 10.47
C GLU A 70 30.80 5.47 10.69
N ILE A 71 30.42 5.17 11.94
CA ILE A 71 29.47 4.09 12.27
C ILE A 71 28.14 4.30 11.55
N PHE A 72 27.59 5.52 11.55
CA PHE A 72 26.34 5.79 10.84
C PHE A 72 26.48 5.59 9.33
N LYS A 73 27.54 6.12 8.72
CA LYS A 73 27.81 5.97 7.28
C LYS A 73 27.91 4.49 6.88
N ASN A 74 28.70 3.71 7.62
CA ASN A 74 28.88 2.29 7.36
C ASN A 74 27.57 1.52 7.50
N ASN A 75 26.74 1.85 8.50
CA ASN A 75 25.43 1.22 8.66
C ASN A 75 24.42 1.66 7.58
N GLU A 76 24.44 2.91 7.13
CA GLU A 76 23.62 3.37 6.01
C GLU A 76 23.92 2.56 4.73
N GLU A 77 25.20 2.30 4.44
CA GLU A 77 25.60 1.44 3.34
C GLU A 77 25.10 0.00 3.49
N ARG A 78 25.19 -0.57 4.70
CA ARG A 78 24.65 -1.91 5.00
C ARG A 78 23.15 -1.97 4.77
N PHE A 79 22.41 -0.97 5.24
CA PHE A 79 20.96 -0.88 5.01
C PHE A 79 20.61 -0.70 3.53
N LYS A 80 21.38 0.10 2.79
CA LYS A 80 21.20 0.28 1.34
C LYS A 80 21.39 -1.04 0.59
N LYS A 81 22.44 -1.80 0.92
CA LYS A 81 22.72 -3.14 0.35
C LYS A 81 21.60 -4.12 0.68
N LEU A 82 21.16 -4.17 1.94
CA LEU A 82 20.05 -5.01 2.39
C LEU A 82 18.76 -4.68 1.65
N ARG A 83 18.42 -3.39 1.56
CA ARG A 83 17.22 -2.93 0.86
C ARG A 83 17.23 -3.35 -0.60
N LYS A 84 18.37 -3.17 -1.29
CA LYS A 84 18.53 -3.62 -2.68
C LYS A 84 18.28 -5.14 -2.80
N ASN A 85 18.89 -5.94 -1.93
CA ASN A 85 18.69 -7.40 -1.95
C ASN A 85 17.23 -7.80 -1.71
N ILE A 86 16.55 -7.14 -0.78
CA ILE A 86 15.13 -7.36 -0.50
C ILE A 86 14.29 -6.97 -1.73
N ASP A 87 14.55 -5.80 -2.32
CA ASP A 87 13.82 -5.32 -3.49
C ASP A 87 13.97 -6.29 -4.67
N ASP A 88 15.18 -6.81 -4.92
CA ASP A 88 15.47 -7.80 -5.96
C ASP A 88 14.74 -9.13 -5.71
N ARG A 89 14.84 -9.69 -4.50
CA ARG A 89 14.14 -10.93 -4.10
C ARG A 89 12.62 -10.77 -4.17
N LEU A 90 12.10 -9.62 -3.78
CA LEU A 90 10.68 -9.36 -3.79
C LEU A 90 10.16 -9.17 -5.22
N SER A 91 10.97 -8.63 -6.12
CA SER A 91 10.68 -8.56 -7.55
C SER A 91 10.60 -9.95 -8.19
N SER A 92 11.53 -10.85 -7.86
CA SER A 92 11.52 -12.21 -8.39
C SER A 92 10.29 -12.99 -7.92
N ILE A 93 9.97 -12.94 -6.62
CA ILE A 93 8.78 -13.61 -6.05
C ILE A 93 7.49 -13.10 -6.72
N ARG A 94 7.36 -11.78 -6.93
CA ARG A 94 6.19 -11.22 -7.61
C ARG A 94 6.07 -11.67 -9.06
N SER A 95 7.21 -11.80 -9.75
CA SER A 95 7.25 -12.25 -11.14
C SER A 95 6.85 -13.73 -11.25
N GLN A 96 7.36 -14.57 -10.34
CA GLN A 96 6.97 -15.97 -10.23
C GLN A 96 5.48 -16.13 -9.95
N LEU A 97 4.95 -15.45 -8.93
CA LEU A 97 3.53 -15.44 -8.62
C LEU A 97 2.67 -15.02 -9.82
N LYS A 98 3.08 -13.97 -10.55
CA LYS A 98 2.37 -13.51 -11.75
C LYS A 98 2.32 -14.62 -12.81
N ASN A 99 3.41 -15.34 -13.02
CA ASN A 99 3.49 -16.41 -14.01
C ASN A 99 2.67 -17.64 -13.59
N GLU A 100 2.75 -18.03 -12.32
CA GLU A 100 1.96 -19.13 -11.76
C GLU A 100 0.46 -18.87 -11.91
N ILE A 101 0.01 -17.64 -11.63
CA ILE A 101 -1.38 -17.23 -11.86
C ILE A 101 -1.73 -17.32 -13.35
N LYS A 102 -0.87 -16.80 -14.24
CA LYS A 102 -1.14 -16.85 -15.68
C LYS A 102 -1.31 -18.28 -16.22
N ASN A 103 -0.55 -19.24 -15.69
CA ASN A 103 -0.59 -20.62 -16.16
C ASN A 103 -1.92 -21.34 -15.87
N VAL A 104 -2.75 -20.82 -14.96
CA VAL A 104 -4.06 -21.39 -14.63
C VAL A 104 -5.24 -20.60 -15.24
N LEU A 105 -4.94 -19.51 -15.95
CA LEU A 105 -5.94 -18.65 -16.58
C LEU A 105 -6.09 -18.97 -18.07
N THR A 106 -7.27 -18.72 -18.61
CA THR A 106 -7.46 -18.69 -20.07
C THR A 106 -6.82 -17.43 -20.67
N ASP A 107 -6.54 -17.44 -21.97
CA ASP A 107 -5.92 -16.30 -22.66
C ASP A 107 -6.68 -14.98 -22.46
N GLU A 108 -8.02 -15.03 -22.52
CA GLU A 108 -8.88 -13.86 -22.26
C GLU A 108 -8.76 -13.37 -20.81
N GLN A 109 -8.68 -14.29 -19.85
CA GLN A 109 -8.50 -13.96 -18.44
C GLN A 109 -7.10 -13.38 -18.17
N VAL A 110 -6.06 -13.85 -18.87
CA VAL A 110 -4.71 -13.29 -18.79
C VAL A 110 -4.71 -11.83 -19.20
N LEU A 111 -5.33 -11.46 -20.31
CA LEU A 111 -5.43 -10.08 -20.77
C LEU A 111 -6.11 -9.19 -19.72
N LYS A 112 -7.22 -9.66 -19.13
CA LYS A 112 -7.91 -8.94 -18.05
C LYS A 112 -7.05 -8.82 -16.79
N PHE A 113 -6.29 -9.86 -16.44
CA PHE A 113 -5.39 -9.86 -15.30
C PHE A 113 -4.26 -8.84 -15.44
N GLU A 114 -3.66 -8.73 -16.62
CA GLU A 114 -2.61 -7.73 -16.86
C GLU A 114 -3.13 -6.30 -16.77
N ALA A 115 -4.30 -6.03 -17.36
CA ALA A 115 -4.96 -4.73 -17.25
C ALA A 115 -5.30 -4.36 -15.79
N MET A 116 -5.72 -5.34 -14.97
CA MET A 116 -5.93 -5.13 -13.54
C MET A 116 -4.63 -4.71 -12.84
N ILE A 117 -3.51 -5.43 -13.06
CA ILE A 117 -2.21 -5.10 -12.46
C ILE A 117 -1.78 -3.68 -12.84
N GLU A 118 -1.85 -3.33 -14.11
CA GLU A 118 -1.45 -2.01 -14.60
C GLU A 118 -2.29 -0.88 -13.98
N LYS A 119 -3.61 -1.10 -13.86
CA LYS A 119 -4.53 -0.18 -13.19
C LYS A 119 -4.17 0.01 -11.72
N TYR A 120 -3.75 -1.04 -11.00
CA TYR A 120 -3.30 -0.91 -9.61
C TYR A 120 -1.96 -0.16 -9.50
N ILE A 121 -1.00 -0.44 -10.40
CA ILE A 121 0.31 0.24 -10.42
C ILE A 121 0.13 1.74 -10.70
N SER A 122 -0.68 2.09 -11.70
CA SER A 122 -0.93 3.48 -12.09
C SER A 122 -1.65 4.26 -10.99
N GLN A 123 -2.64 3.68 -10.31
CA GLN A 123 -3.29 4.32 -9.15
C GLN A 123 -2.31 4.58 -8.01
N ARG A 124 -1.41 3.63 -7.72
CA ARG A 124 -0.37 3.80 -6.70
C ARG A 124 0.63 4.90 -7.06
N LYS A 125 0.93 5.10 -8.35
CA LYS A 125 1.79 6.20 -8.83
C LYS A 125 1.10 7.56 -8.75
N LYS A 126 -0.21 7.63 -9.00
CA LYS A 126 -1.00 8.89 -8.99
C LYS A 126 -1.28 9.42 -7.58
N HIS A 127 -1.41 8.54 -6.60
CA HIS A 127 -1.45 8.91 -5.18
C HIS A 127 -0.18 8.44 -4.48
N PRO A 128 0.96 9.13 -4.68
CA PRO A 128 2.06 8.97 -3.75
C PRO A 128 1.51 9.47 -2.40
N ARG A 129 1.14 8.55 -1.51
CA ARG A 129 0.77 8.87 -0.13
C ARG A 129 1.73 9.96 0.35
N ASN A 130 1.20 11.04 0.91
CA ASN A 130 1.84 12.27 1.41
C ASN A 130 3.00 12.08 2.44
N HIS A 131 3.76 10.99 2.37
CA HIS A 131 4.89 10.63 3.23
C HIS A 131 6.11 11.55 3.08
N ARG A 132 6.09 12.49 2.14
CA ARG A 132 7.18 13.44 1.90
C ARG A 132 6.99 14.82 2.57
N LYS A 133 5.84 15.10 3.20
CA LYS A 133 5.55 16.42 3.78
C LYS A 133 5.98 16.62 5.24
N ASP A 134 6.71 15.68 5.83
CA ASP A 134 7.10 15.73 7.26
C ASP A 134 8.63 15.69 7.46
N LYS A 135 9.38 16.19 6.47
CA LYS A 135 10.86 16.12 6.47
C LYS A 135 11.59 17.44 6.18
N GLY A 136 10.94 18.60 6.33
CA GLY A 136 11.67 19.86 6.07
C GLY A 136 10.96 21.17 6.41
N GLU A 137 9.96 21.18 7.27
CA GLU A 137 9.41 22.45 7.77
C GLU A 137 9.45 22.44 9.29
N LYS A 138 10.23 23.38 9.84
CA LYS A 138 10.48 23.68 11.25
C LYS A 138 11.64 22.89 11.89
N ARG A 139 12.86 23.33 11.63
CA ARG A 139 13.65 24.11 12.60
C ARG A 139 14.89 24.67 11.93
#